data_AF-A0ABD1NVR1-F1
#
_entry.id   AF-A0ABD1NVR1-F1
#
_cell.length_a   1.000
_cell.length_b   1.000
_cell.length_c   1.000
_cell.angle_alpha   90.00
_cell.angle_beta   90.00
_cell.angle_gamma   90.00
#
_symmetry.space_group_name_H-M   'P 1'
#
loop_
_entity.id
_entity.type
_entity.pdbx_description
1 polymer ?
#
loop_
_entity_poly.entity_id
_entity_poly.type
_entity_poly.pdbx_seq_one_letter_code
_entity_poly.pdbx_strand_id
1 'polypeptide(L)'
;MCSEKQEVTSLDKNFTLSCVDSIIQLDILTLDCAKKMLGTKSYWTSYKAGKLAVCQGAWSTAAFIFEHIHTMVQSTSCSHWLKSLAQLSHSEKQTQSFFIPNRGTSIINHSTIKGDPFVPSELNVGKREGIFWKINQCNYIENLISACNSLCSAEETLGDSGMGLLFGFQRWFLSLRAKLLASVVDIMKLLNTTSLVQYSSNPAGQGERTVPVSGLSFLQRLSSLVDSFTEVSRRMNKLTREFDLFVTSFIGMDRQSAIIVSALALSCSLMAFSAGFVFLIPKLQHSENYNTFNSECLEEPFHALLLEDLVGRLRQIDGATRTSLLFLMKSFGKSKSCFSPRLRNQISDSYETRLMLKLCDQAVVRIVALQNEASWIQGVEGMSQTINDGSQLLLKIISQCILIPFRTPKHFFQVRPHVTSELFMMNEDGKQVDGVSVFSGSPLSLSLCLQLRNMPAGPPFRLTKLFCILNCTTSSQITTEMGENKRQNHLGSQDMVDLNEQLVDYVTGSTRSSRMHCGGNIGDCIVNQYVHFELNARSQGFSTCLLDVSSFPVGSYRIKWHSCCIDSGGSYWSLLPLNAGPVLTIQDCKIVSVVS
;
A
#
# COMPACT_ATOMS: atom_id res chain seq x y z
N MET A 1 14.71 38.80 23.66
CA MET A 1 14.96 37.96 22.47
C MET A 1 15.48 36.57 22.87
N CYS A 2 14.73 35.86 23.70
CA CYS A 2 14.91 34.44 24.00
C CYS A 2 13.53 33.89 24.37
N SER A 3 13.25 32.64 23.99
CA SER A 3 12.01 31.88 24.18
C SER A 3 10.92 32.09 23.13
N GLU A 4 11.05 31.37 22.00
CA GLU A 4 9.89 31.04 21.14
C GLU A 4 10.09 29.77 20.27
N LYS A 5 11.19 29.03 20.43
CA LYS A 5 11.50 27.85 19.59
C LYS A 5 11.14 26.49 20.21
N GLN A 6 10.55 26.44 21.40
CA GLN A 6 10.31 25.17 22.12
C GLN A 6 8.82 24.83 22.35
N GLU A 7 7.90 25.78 22.16
CA GLU A 7 6.46 25.56 22.44
C GLU A 7 5.66 24.96 21.27
N VAL A 8 6.13 25.08 20.02
CA VAL A 8 5.37 24.54 18.86
C VAL A 8 5.47 23.00 18.79
N THR A 9 6.55 22.41 19.29
CA THR A 9 6.75 20.95 19.29
C THR A 9 6.07 20.21 20.45
N SER A 10 5.73 20.90 21.55
CA SER A 10 5.05 20.29 22.71
C SER A 10 3.53 20.29 22.53
N LEU A 11 2.96 21.33 21.92
CA LEU A 11 1.52 21.41 21.67
C LEU A 11 0.99 20.32 20.73
N ASP A 12 1.80 19.92 19.74
CA ASP A 12 1.35 19.01 18.66
C ASP A 12 1.45 17.52 18.99
N LYS A 13 2.41 17.10 19.83
CA LYS A 13 2.42 15.73 20.38
C LYS A 13 1.16 15.47 21.21
N ASN A 14 0.68 16.50 21.92
CA ASN A 14 -0.49 16.41 22.78
C ASN A 14 -1.78 16.18 21.99
N PHE A 15 -1.89 16.65 20.74
CA PHE A 15 -3.13 16.53 19.95
C PHE A 15 -3.37 15.09 19.44
N THR A 16 -2.36 14.44 18.86
CA THR A 16 -2.47 13.05 18.39
C THR A 16 -2.61 12.09 19.57
N LEU A 17 -1.86 12.32 20.66
CA LEU A 17 -1.94 11.51 21.87
C LEU A 17 -3.30 11.65 22.57
N SER A 18 -3.81 12.88 22.73
CA SER A 18 -5.13 13.17 23.33
C SER A 18 -6.28 12.48 22.60
N CYS A 19 -6.20 12.33 21.28
CA CYS A 19 -7.26 11.67 20.53
C CYS A 19 -7.16 10.15 20.54
N VAL A 20 -5.94 9.59 20.51
CA VAL A 20 -5.72 8.16 20.78
C VAL A 20 -6.24 7.80 22.18
N ASP A 21 -5.98 8.65 23.17
CA ASP A 21 -6.50 8.49 24.53
C ASP A 21 -8.04 8.52 24.57
N SER A 22 -8.68 9.38 23.77
CA SER A 22 -10.15 9.46 23.67
C SER A 22 -10.76 8.18 23.11
N ILE A 23 -10.13 7.57 22.09
CA ILE A 23 -10.61 6.30 21.51
C ILE A 23 -10.38 5.14 22.49
N ILE A 24 -9.25 5.13 23.21
CA ILE A 24 -8.98 4.12 24.23
C ILE A 24 -10.00 4.22 25.37
N GLN A 25 -10.33 5.43 25.83
CA GLN A 25 -11.36 5.63 26.85
C GLN A 25 -12.72 5.14 26.37
N LEU A 26 -13.09 5.44 25.12
CA LEU A 26 -14.30 4.91 24.51
C LEU A 26 -14.28 3.37 24.49
N ASP A 27 -13.17 2.76 24.08
CA ASP A 27 -13.02 1.30 23.99
C ASP A 27 -13.18 0.62 25.36
N ILE A 28 -12.60 1.19 26.43
CA ILE A 28 -12.76 0.69 27.80
C ILE A 28 -14.24 0.72 28.23
N LEU A 29 -14.92 1.84 28.02
CA LEU A 29 -16.33 2.00 28.38
C LEU A 29 -17.23 1.03 27.59
N THR A 30 -16.99 0.89 26.29
CA THR A 30 -17.79 0.00 25.43
C THR A 30 -17.54 -1.47 25.72
N LEU A 31 -16.35 -1.84 26.19
CA LEU A 31 -16.01 -3.22 26.56
C LEU A 31 -16.87 -3.74 27.72
N ASP A 32 -17.11 -2.91 28.74
CA ASP A 32 -17.96 -3.30 29.87
C ASP A 32 -19.43 -3.45 29.47
N CYS A 33 -19.91 -2.61 28.55
CA CYS A 33 -21.22 -2.81 27.92
C CYS A 33 -21.28 -4.12 27.14
N ALA A 34 -20.24 -4.44 26.36
CA ALA A 34 -20.18 -5.68 25.58
C ALA A 34 -20.23 -6.94 26.47
N LYS A 35 -19.53 -6.94 27.61
CA LYS A 35 -19.60 -8.03 28.61
C LYS A 35 -21.02 -8.26 29.10
N LYS A 36 -21.75 -7.20 29.44
CA LYS A 36 -23.16 -7.28 29.88
C LYS A 36 -24.05 -7.83 28.76
N MET A 37 -23.89 -7.33 27.54
CA MET A 37 -24.69 -7.79 26.38
C MET A 37 -24.50 -9.28 26.09
N LEU A 38 -23.25 -9.75 26.11
CA LEU A 38 -22.94 -11.17 25.91
C LEU A 38 -23.42 -12.05 27.07
N GLY A 39 -23.37 -11.55 28.31
CA GLY A 39 -23.98 -12.22 29.46
C GLY A 39 -25.48 -12.46 29.31
N THR A 40 -26.19 -11.55 28.62
CA THR A 40 -27.63 -11.71 28.29
C THR A 40 -27.91 -12.57 27.05
N LYS A 41 -26.88 -13.17 26.43
CA LYS A 41 -26.97 -14.02 25.21
C LYS A 41 -27.62 -13.34 24.00
N SER A 42 -27.59 -12.00 23.92
CA SER A 42 -28.13 -11.23 22.78
C SER A 42 -27.14 -11.16 21.61
N TYR A 43 -26.86 -12.30 20.97
CA TYR A 43 -25.75 -12.42 20.00
C TYR A 43 -25.88 -11.49 18.79
N TRP A 44 -27.09 -11.28 18.26
CA TRP A 44 -27.29 -10.37 17.11
C TRP A 44 -27.02 -8.91 17.46
N THR A 45 -27.44 -8.48 18.65
CA THR A 45 -27.18 -7.12 19.14
C THR A 45 -25.69 -6.95 19.43
N SER A 46 -25.05 -7.96 20.03
CA SER A 46 -23.60 -7.98 20.23
C SER A 46 -22.84 -7.92 18.90
N TYR A 47 -23.28 -8.65 17.87
CA TYR A 47 -22.70 -8.56 16.53
C TYR A 47 -22.79 -7.13 15.94
N LYS A 48 -23.96 -6.48 16.04
CA LYS A 48 -24.13 -5.08 15.62
C LYS A 48 -23.23 -4.13 16.41
N ALA A 49 -23.09 -4.34 17.72
CA ALA A 49 -22.19 -3.55 18.56
C ALA A 49 -20.72 -3.75 18.14
N GLY A 50 -20.29 -4.99 17.86
CA GLY A 50 -18.95 -5.29 17.36
C GLY A 50 -18.66 -4.62 16.01
N LYS A 51 -19.63 -4.63 15.09
CA LYS A 51 -19.54 -3.90 13.81
C LYS A 51 -19.33 -2.40 14.04
N LEU A 52 -20.09 -1.79 14.96
CA LEU A 52 -19.93 -0.37 15.29
C LEU A 52 -18.59 -0.10 15.95
N ALA A 53 -18.14 -0.98 16.84
CA ALA A 53 -16.86 -0.86 17.53
C ALA A 53 -15.68 -0.79 16.55
N VAL A 54 -15.59 -1.70 15.57
CA VAL A 54 -14.52 -1.63 14.56
C VAL A 54 -14.62 -0.40 13.65
N CYS A 55 -15.85 0.06 13.35
CA CYS A 55 -16.08 1.28 12.56
C CYS A 55 -15.72 2.55 13.35
N GLN A 56 -15.49 2.46 14.66
CA GLN A 56 -15.07 3.56 15.53
C GLN A 56 -13.62 3.40 16.04
N GLY A 57 -12.96 2.27 15.76
CA GLY A 57 -11.61 1.97 16.22
C GLY A 57 -11.53 1.44 17.66
N ALA A 58 -12.64 0.96 18.23
CA ALA A 58 -12.71 0.32 19.55
C ALA A 58 -12.38 -1.19 19.43
N TRP A 59 -11.11 -1.51 19.16
CA TRP A 59 -10.70 -2.86 18.79
C TRP A 59 -10.72 -3.86 19.93
N SER A 60 -10.50 -3.43 21.18
CA SER A 60 -10.57 -4.35 22.32
C SER A 60 -12.00 -4.86 22.51
N THR A 61 -12.97 -3.96 22.41
CA THR A 61 -14.40 -4.28 22.44
C THR A 61 -14.78 -5.20 21.28
N ALA A 62 -14.35 -4.87 20.07
CA ALA A 62 -14.65 -5.68 18.89
C ALA A 62 -14.04 -7.09 18.97
N ALA A 63 -12.77 -7.20 19.36
CA ALA A 63 -12.09 -8.48 19.52
C ALA A 63 -12.83 -9.36 20.54
N PHE A 64 -13.15 -8.80 21.71
CA PHE A 64 -13.90 -9.53 22.74
C PHE A 64 -15.27 -10.03 22.23
N ILE A 65 -15.99 -9.19 21.49
CA ILE A 65 -17.29 -9.56 20.92
C ILE A 65 -17.16 -10.70 19.90
N PHE A 66 -16.27 -10.55 18.91
CA PHE A 66 -16.18 -11.51 17.82
C PHE A 66 -15.53 -12.83 18.25
N GLU A 67 -14.55 -12.81 19.16
CA GLU A 67 -13.98 -14.02 19.76
C GLU A 67 -15.06 -14.85 20.47
N HIS A 68 -15.97 -14.19 21.20
CA HIS A 68 -17.07 -14.89 21.87
C HIS A 68 -18.11 -15.43 20.87
N ILE A 69 -18.62 -14.58 19.97
CA ILE A 69 -19.71 -14.98 19.05
C ILE A 69 -19.25 -16.05 18.06
N HIS A 70 -17.99 -16.02 17.62
CA HIS A 70 -17.46 -17.02 16.69
C HIS A 70 -17.64 -18.46 17.20
N THR A 71 -17.46 -18.69 18.50
CA THR A 71 -17.63 -20.03 19.11
C THR A 71 -19.08 -20.50 19.22
N MET A 72 -20.04 -19.61 19.00
CA MET A 72 -21.48 -19.87 19.18
C MET A 72 -22.22 -20.11 17.85
N VAL A 73 -21.57 -19.89 16.71
CA VAL A 73 -22.20 -19.96 15.39
C VAL A 73 -22.09 -21.35 14.77
N GLN A 74 -23.21 -21.84 14.24
CA GLN A 74 -23.33 -23.19 13.67
C GLN A 74 -23.10 -23.22 12.15
N SER A 75 -23.36 -22.12 11.44
CA SER A 75 -23.13 -22.05 10.00
C SER A 75 -21.63 -21.91 9.70
N THR A 76 -21.10 -22.77 8.83
CA THR A 76 -19.69 -22.75 8.42
C THR A 76 -19.31 -21.40 7.82
N SER A 77 -20.06 -20.85 6.86
CA SER A 77 -19.74 -19.56 6.24
C SER A 77 -19.81 -18.39 7.24
N CYS A 78 -20.77 -18.40 8.16
CA CYS A 78 -20.87 -17.39 9.21
C CYS A 78 -19.74 -17.52 10.25
N SER A 79 -19.31 -18.75 10.56
CA SER A 79 -18.16 -19.01 11.42
C SER A 79 -16.88 -18.45 10.78
N HIS A 80 -16.61 -18.74 9.50
CA HIS A 80 -15.44 -18.16 8.79
C HIS A 80 -15.47 -16.62 8.79
N TRP A 81 -16.64 -16.03 8.53
CA TRP A 81 -16.81 -14.58 8.59
C TRP A 81 -16.47 -14.00 9.97
N LEU A 82 -17.03 -14.57 11.03
CA LEU A 82 -16.79 -14.11 12.40
C LEU A 82 -15.36 -14.39 12.88
N LYS A 83 -14.77 -15.50 12.46
CA LYS A 83 -13.37 -15.83 12.73
C LYS A 83 -12.44 -14.79 12.11
N SER A 84 -12.68 -14.44 10.84
CA SER A 84 -11.94 -13.38 10.15
C SER A 84 -12.10 -12.02 10.86
N LEU A 85 -13.30 -11.67 11.31
CA LEU A 85 -13.55 -10.45 12.09
C LEU A 85 -12.84 -10.46 13.45
N ALA A 86 -12.79 -11.60 14.13
CA ALA A 86 -12.06 -11.77 15.39
C ALA A 86 -10.55 -11.58 15.16
N GLN A 87 -9.99 -12.22 14.14
CA GLN A 87 -8.57 -12.11 13.76
C GLN A 87 -8.18 -10.68 13.35
N LEU A 88 -9.01 -10.01 12.56
CA LEU A 88 -8.84 -8.59 12.21
C LEU A 88 -8.82 -7.72 13.47
N SER A 89 -9.82 -7.87 14.33
CA SER A 89 -9.94 -7.04 15.55
C SER A 89 -8.79 -7.29 16.52
N HIS A 90 -8.36 -8.55 16.64
CA HIS A 90 -7.20 -8.94 17.45
C HIS A 90 -5.90 -8.33 16.92
N SER A 91 -5.68 -8.38 15.61
CA SER A 91 -4.53 -7.78 14.94
C SER A 91 -4.45 -6.25 15.15
N GLU A 92 -5.56 -5.54 14.97
CA GLU A 92 -5.59 -4.09 15.18
C GLU A 92 -5.44 -3.71 16.65
N LYS A 93 -5.99 -4.52 17.58
CA LYS A 93 -5.74 -4.37 19.02
C LYS A 93 -4.26 -4.53 19.37
N GLN A 94 -3.57 -5.52 18.81
CA GLN A 94 -2.13 -5.71 19.00
C GLN A 94 -1.34 -4.54 18.41
N THR A 95 -1.72 -4.07 17.22
CA THR A 95 -1.10 -2.92 16.55
C THR A 95 -1.25 -1.64 17.39
N GLN A 96 -2.40 -1.40 18.01
CA GLN A 96 -2.59 -0.29 18.95
C GLN A 96 -1.78 -0.45 20.25
N SER A 97 -1.60 -1.69 20.71
CA SER A 97 -0.83 -1.99 21.92
C SER A 97 0.65 -1.60 21.80
N PHE A 98 1.16 -1.40 20.58
CA PHE A 98 2.50 -0.84 20.29
C PHE A 98 2.77 0.48 21.05
N PHE A 99 1.74 1.27 21.35
CA PHE A 99 1.91 2.61 21.91
C PHE A 99 1.53 2.76 23.37
N ILE A 100 1.14 1.67 24.03
CA ILE A 100 0.75 1.70 25.44
C ILE A 100 1.82 0.98 26.27
N PRO A 101 3.01 1.59 26.51
CA PRO A 101 3.89 1.08 27.54
C PRO A 101 3.13 1.16 28.87
N ASN A 102 2.94 0.02 29.53
CA ASN A 102 2.41 -0.14 30.90
C ASN A 102 0.89 0.03 31.20
N ARG A 103 -0.05 0.00 30.22
CA ARG A 103 -1.48 -0.32 30.56
C ARG A 103 -1.92 -1.73 30.18
N GLY A 104 -1.10 -2.48 29.43
CA GLY A 104 -1.40 -3.89 29.13
C GLY A 104 -1.58 -4.72 30.42
N THR A 105 -0.81 -4.40 31.46
CA THR A 105 -0.93 -5.02 32.78
C THR A 105 -2.14 -4.53 33.58
N SER A 106 -2.61 -3.28 33.41
CA SER A 106 -3.80 -2.80 34.11
C SER A 106 -5.10 -3.31 33.48
N ILE A 107 -5.16 -3.46 32.14
CA ILE A 107 -6.33 -4.03 31.45
C ILE A 107 -6.51 -5.52 31.80
N ILE A 108 -5.41 -6.25 32.02
CA ILE A 108 -5.44 -7.65 32.48
C ILE A 108 -5.78 -7.74 33.99
N ASN A 109 -5.32 -6.77 34.79
CA ASN A 109 -5.55 -6.74 36.25
C ASN A 109 -6.90 -6.15 36.69
N HIS A 110 -7.71 -5.58 35.79
CA HIS A 110 -9.09 -5.20 36.09
C HIS A 110 -10.02 -6.39 36.40
N SER A 111 -9.49 -7.61 36.39
CA SER A 111 -10.15 -8.82 36.89
C SER A 111 -10.10 -8.98 38.41
N THR A 112 -9.44 -8.10 39.17
CA THR A 112 -9.41 -8.25 40.64
C THR A 112 -9.31 -6.92 41.42
N ILE A 113 -10.31 -6.74 42.30
CA ILE A 113 -10.32 -5.96 43.56
C ILE A 113 -10.72 -4.46 43.50
N LYS A 114 -11.66 -4.13 44.38
CA LYS A 114 -12.22 -2.81 44.73
C LYS A 114 -11.13 -1.84 45.23
N GLY A 115 -11.19 -0.57 44.81
CA GLY A 115 -10.44 0.55 45.40
C GLY A 115 -10.39 1.78 44.49
N ASP A 116 -10.49 2.98 45.07
CA ASP A 116 -10.82 4.29 44.49
C ASP A 116 -9.92 4.89 43.35
N PRO A 117 -10.38 5.95 42.67
CA PRO A 117 -9.78 6.53 41.46
C PRO A 117 -8.83 7.74 41.71
N PHE A 118 -8.00 8.02 40.71
CA PHE A 118 -7.12 9.20 40.49
C PHE A 118 -5.82 9.32 41.32
N VAL A 119 -4.66 9.20 40.63
CA VAL A 119 -3.63 10.26 40.41
C VAL A 119 -2.69 9.78 39.28
N PRO A 120 -2.39 10.58 38.23
CA PRO A 120 -1.28 10.29 37.31
C PRO A 120 0.04 10.77 37.95
N SER A 121 0.95 9.86 38.25
CA SER A 121 2.30 10.19 38.68
C SER A 121 3.16 10.62 37.48
N GLU A 122 3.66 11.85 37.53
CA GLU A 122 4.56 12.44 36.54
C GLU A 122 5.85 11.61 36.39
N LEU A 123 6.16 11.20 35.16
CA LEU A 123 7.37 10.46 34.85
C LEU A 123 8.52 11.44 34.62
N ASN A 124 9.49 11.46 35.54
CA ASN A 124 10.76 12.17 35.37
C ASN A 124 11.54 11.57 34.19
N VAL A 125 11.50 12.26 33.05
CA VAL A 125 12.26 11.96 31.84
C VAL A 125 13.70 12.44 32.02
N GLY A 126 14.61 11.52 32.32
CA GLY A 126 16.03 11.82 32.44
C GLY A 126 16.93 10.61 32.23
N LYS A 127 17.63 10.60 31.09
CA LYS A 127 18.86 9.83 30.76
C LYS A 127 18.81 8.30 30.78
N ARG A 128 17.67 7.65 31.08
CA ARG A 128 17.53 6.18 31.08
C ARG A 128 16.76 5.59 29.89
N GLU A 129 16.49 6.39 28.85
CA GLU A 129 15.66 6.02 27.69
C GLU A 129 16.35 5.05 26.71
N GLY A 130 17.68 5.09 26.57
CA GLY A 130 18.39 4.35 25.51
C GLY A 130 18.40 2.82 25.65
N ILE A 131 18.44 2.29 26.88
CA ILE A 131 18.45 0.83 27.14
C ILE A 131 17.02 0.29 27.28
N PHE A 132 16.10 1.08 27.85
CA PHE A 132 14.70 0.71 28.03
C PHE A 132 13.94 0.63 26.70
N TRP A 133 14.27 1.48 25.73
CA TRP A 133 13.66 1.47 24.40
C TRP A 133 14.05 0.24 23.57
N LYS A 134 15.32 -0.20 23.65
CA LYS A 134 15.85 -1.37 22.87
C LYS A 134 15.19 -2.71 23.24
N ILE A 135 14.94 -2.95 24.53
CA ILE A 135 14.28 -4.19 25.01
C ILE A 135 12.80 -4.21 24.60
N ASN A 136 12.16 -3.04 24.58
CA ASN A 136 10.76 -2.92 24.19
C ASN A 136 10.59 -3.02 22.65
N GLN A 137 11.57 -2.57 21.88
CA GLN A 137 11.58 -2.58 20.40
C GLN A 137 11.47 -3.98 19.78
N CYS A 138 12.12 -5.01 20.35
CA CYS A 138 11.99 -6.39 19.87
C CYS A 138 10.58 -6.94 20.10
N ASN A 139 10.01 -6.72 21.29
CA ASN A 139 8.64 -7.12 21.60
C ASN A 139 7.62 -6.42 20.68
N TYR A 140 7.90 -5.18 20.29
CA TYR A 140 7.08 -4.43 19.35
C TYR A 140 7.12 -4.98 17.92
N ILE A 141 8.30 -5.36 17.42
CA ILE A 141 8.45 -6.01 16.12
C ILE A 141 7.70 -7.35 16.11
N GLU A 142 7.83 -8.15 17.16
CA GLU A 142 7.11 -9.42 17.30
C GLU A 142 5.59 -9.24 17.31
N ASN A 143 5.08 -8.24 18.03
CA ASN A 143 3.66 -7.90 18.02
C ASN A 143 3.15 -7.51 16.62
N LEU A 144 3.93 -6.72 15.87
CA LEU A 144 3.56 -6.35 14.50
C LEU A 144 3.61 -7.54 13.54
N ILE A 145 4.58 -8.45 13.71
CA ILE A 145 4.63 -9.71 12.95
C ILE A 145 3.40 -10.58 13.26
N SER A 146 3.05 -10.72 14.54
CA SER A 146 1.85 -11.46 14.97
C SER A 146 0.57 -10.85 14.40
N ALA A 147 0.46 -9.52 14.42
CA ALA A 147 -0.66 -8.78 13.84
C ALA A 147 -0.74 -9.00 12.32
N CYS A 148 0.39 -8.93 11.61
CA CYS A 148 0.46 -9.20 10.17
C CYS A 148 -0.01 -10.63 9.85
N ASN A 149 0.51 -11.64 10.56
CA ASN A 149 0.13 -13.03 10.36
C ASN A 149 -1.37 -13.26 10.65
N SER A 150 -1.92 -12.58 11.66
CA SER A 150 -3.34 -12.64 11.97
C SER A 150 -4.21 -12.08 10.84
N LEU A 151 -3.79 -11.01 10.16
CA LEU A 151 -4.50 -10.46 8.98
C LEU A 151 -4.41 -11.40 7.78
N CYS A 152 -3.24 -11.99 7.51
CA CYS A 152 -3.09 -12.98 6.45
C CYS A 152 -4.02 -14.18 6.70
N SER A 153 -4.06 -14.69 7.94
CA SER A 153 -4.96 -15.78 8.33
C SER A 153 -6.43 -15.38 8.22
N ALA A 154 -6.77 -14.12 8.52
CA ALA A 154 -8.13 -13.59 8.34
C ALA A 154 -8.54 -13.57 6.86
N GLU A 155 -7.61 -13.26 5.94
CA GLU A 155 -7.84 -13.30 4.50
C GLU A 155 -8.05 -14.75 4.01
N GLU A 156 -7.18 -15.67 4.43
CA GLU A 156 -7.25 -17.10 4.09
C GLU A 156 -8.56 -17.72 4.57
N THR A 157 -8.95 -17.43 5.82
CA THR A 157 -10.22 -17.89 6.41
C THR A 157 -11.44 -17.48 5.57
N LEU A 158 -11.43 -16.28 4.97
CA LEU A 158 -12.50 -15.86 4.05
C LEU A 158 -12.41 -16.56 2.69
N GLY A 159 -11.20 -16.87 2.22
CA GLY A 159 -10.97 -17.66 1.01
C GLY A 159 -11.55 -19.06 1.12
N ASP A 160 -11.35 -19.71 2.27
CA ASP A 160 -11.76 -21.10 2.54
C ASP A 160 -13.27 -21.25 2.82
N SER A 161 -14.00 -20.13 2.95
CA SER A 161 -15.43 -20.12 3.27
C SER A 161 -16.36 -20.71 2.19
N GLY A 162 -15.83 -21.04 1.00
CA GLY A 162 -16.60 -21.40 -0.19
C GLY A 162 -17.32 -20.21 -0.87
N MET A 163 -17.26 -19.02 -0.26
CA MET A 163 -17.94 -17.80 -0.72
C MET A 163 -16.94 -16.70 -1.12
N GLY A 164 -15.76 -17.07 -1.60
CA GLY A 164 -14.64 -16.14 -1.84
C GLY A 164 -14.97 -14.94 -2.73
N LEU A 165 -15.89 -15.08 -3.70
CA LEU A 165 -16.36 -13.97 -4.55
C LEU A 165 -17.18 -12.92 -3.79
N LEU A 166 -17.93 -13.33 -2.76
CA LEU A 166 -18.68 -12.41 -1.90
C LEU A 166 -17.77 -11.59 -0.98
N PHE A 167 -16.62 -12.17 -0.62
CA PHE A 167 -15.66 -11.56 0.29
C PHE A 167 -14.53 -10.80 -0.44
N GLY A 168 -14.68 -10.49 -1.74
CA GLY A 168 -13.64 -9.86 -2.54
C GLY A 168 -13.11 -8.54 -1.96
N PHE A 169 -14.00 -7.68 -1.47
CA PHE A 169 -13.62 -6.43 -0.80
C PHE A 169 -12.82 -6.69 0.48
N GLN A 170 -13.34 -7.59 1.32
CA GLN A 170 -12.80 -7.86 2.63
C GLN A 170 -11.44 -8.52 2.53
N ARG A 171 -11.29 -9.52 1.65
CA ARG A 171 -10.02 -10.19 1.39
C ARG A 171 -8.96 -9.21 0.89
N TRP A 172 -9.28 -8.38 -0.09
CA TRP A 172 -8.28 -7.44 -0.60
C TRP A 172 -7.95 -6.33 0.39
N PHE A 173 -8.91 -5.83 1.16
CA PHE A 173 -8.65 -4.89 2.25
C PHE A 173 -7.70 -5.48 3.30
N LEU A 174 -7.96 -6.71 3.75
CA LEU A 174 -7.11 -7.43 4.71
C LEU A 174 -5.70 -7.64 4.16
N SER A 175 -5.59 -8.06 2.89
CA SER A 175 -4.32 -8.26 2.20
C SER A 175 -3.50 -6.96 2.14
N LEU A 176 -4.13 -5.84 1.75
CA LEU A 176 -3.46 -4.53 1.70
C LEU A 176 -3.00 -4.08 3.09
N ARG A 177 -3.84 -4.28 4.12
CA ARG A 177 -3.48 -3.95 5.50
C ARG A 177 -2.31 -4.81 6.00
N ALA A 178 -2.30 -6.10 5.68
CA ALA A 178 -1.19 -7.00 6.01
C ALA A 178 0.11 -6.58 5.33
N LYS A 179 0.09 -6.29 4.02
CA LYS A 179 1.26 -5.81 3.28
C LYS A 179 1.82 -4.49 3.83
N LEU A 180 0.94 -3.59 4.29
CA LEU A 180 1.33 -2.35 4.96
C LEU A 180 2.09 -2.66 6.27
N LEU A 181 1.53 -3.50 7.14
CA LEU A 181 2.19 -3.88 8.40
C LEU A 181 3.51 -4.63 8.16
N ALA A 182 3.57 -5.52 7.17
CA ALA A 182 4.80 -6.20 6.78
C ALA A 182 5.90 -5.20 6.35
N SER A 183 5.54 -4.20 5.55
CA SER A 183 6.47 -3.14 5.12
C SER A 183 6.96 -2.32 6.31
N VAL A 184 6.08 -2.01 7.27
CA VAL A 184 6.46 -1.36 8.53
C VAL A 184 7.43 -2.21 9.35
N VAL A 185 7.17 -3.51 9.48
CA VAL A 185 8.07 -4.45 10.18
C VAL A 185 9.47 -4.42 9.54
N ASP A 186 9.54 -4.40 8.22
CA ASP A 186 10.82 -4.33 7.51
C ASP A 186 11.55 -3.02 7.81
N ILE A 187 10.86 -1.87 7.81
CA ILE A 187 11.48 -0.60 8.23
C ILE A 187 11.99 -0.70 9.67
N MET A 188 11.20 -1.23 10.59
CA MET A 188 11.59 -1.35 12.00
C MET A 188 12.82 -2.25 12.18
N LYS A 189 12.92 -3.34 11.41
CA LYS A 189 14.12 -4.20 11.37
C LYS A 189 15.34 -3.44 10.85
N LEU A 190 15.20 -2.68 9.76
CA LEU A 190 16.28 -1.86 9.19
C LEU A 190 16.73 -0.74 10.14
N LEU A 191 15.80 -0.11 10.86
CA LEU A 191 16.14 0.88 11.88
C LEU A 191 16.94 0.24 13.03
N ASN A 192 16.62 -1.01 13.40
CA ASN A 192 17.39 -1.73 14.42
C ASN A 192 18.82 -2.06 13.96
N THR A 193 18.99 -2.46 12.69
CA THR A 193 20.34 -2.71 12.12
C THR A 193 21.16 -1.43 12.01
N THR A 194 20.53 -0.28 11.78
CA THR A 194 21.18 1.04 11.73
C THR A 194 21.85 1.38 13.08
N SER A 195 21.20 1.03 14.20
CA SER A 195 21.78 1.19 15.53
C SER A 195 23.06 0.35 15.74
N LEU A 196 23.19 -0.78 15.04
CA LEU A 196 24.33 -1.69 15.15
C LEU A 196 25.57 -1.19 14.39
N VAL A 197 25.36 -0.47 13.27
CA VAL A 197 26.44 0.13 12.47
C VAL A 197 27.25 1.13 13.31
N GLN A 198 26.60 1.85 14.22
CA GLN A 198 27.20 2.88 15.06
C GLN A 198 28.05 2.35 16.22
N TYR A 199 27.68 1.22 16.86
CA TYR A 199 28.47 0.67 17.97
C TYR A 199 29.84 0.14 17.52
N SER A 200 29.99 -0.24 16.25
CA SER A 200 31.27 -0.66 15.69
C SER A 200 32.26 0.50 15.46
N SER A 201 31.82 1.75 15.68
CA SER A 201 32.62 2.97 15.46
C SER A 201 33.06 3.67 16.75
N ASN A 202 32.66 3.21 17.94
CA ASN A 202 33.10 3.78 19.21
C ASN A 202 34.35 3.05 19.75
N PRO A 203 35.55 3.69 19.78
CA PRO A 203 36.74 3.12 20.40
C PRO A 203 36.73 3.47 21.89
N ALA A 204 35.78 2.92 22.65
CA ALA A 204 35.74 3.09 24.11
C ALA A 204 35.77 1.72 24.78
N GLY A 205 36.83 0.96 24.50
CA GLY A 205 37.13 -0.33 25.11
C GLY A 205 38.63 -0.55 25.01
N GLN A 206 39.31 -0.36 26.12
CA GLN A 206 40.77 -0.38 26.24
C GLN A 206 41.30 -1.79 26.00
N GLY A 207 42.26 -1.93 25.07
CA GLY A 207 43.25 -3.01 25.10
C GLY A 207 42.97 -4.26 24.27
N GLU A 208 42.84 -4.13 22.94
CA GLU A 208 43.48 -5.07 21.99
C GLU A 208 43.35 -4.52 20.56
N ARG A 209 44.43 -4.60 19.78
CA ARG A 209 44.59 -4.03 18.42
C ARG A 209 43.40 -4.37 17.52
N THR A 210 42.43 -3.47 17.44
CA THR A 210 41.32 -3.57 16.49
C THR A 210 41.59 -2.61 15.33
N VAL A 211 41.62 -3.18 14.13
CA VAL A 211 41.89 -2.51 12.86
C VAL A 211 40.91 -1.33 12.70
N PRO A 212 41.38 -0.10 12.36
CA PRO A 212 40.49 1.00 12.09
C PRO A 212 39.55 0.60 10.95
N VAL A 213 38.24 0.64 11.22
CA VAL A 213 37.20 0.46 10.22
C VAL A 213 37.47 1.46 9.10
N SER A 214 38.00 0.99 7.98
CA SER A 214 38.37 1.84 6.85
C SER A 214 37.12 2.58 6.36
N GLY A 215 37.23 3.88 6.04
CA GLY A 215 36.08 4.70 5.60
C GLY A 215 35.27 4.10 4.45
N LEU A 216 35.93 3.31 3.58
CA LEU A 216 35.30 2.48 2.54
C LEU A 216 34.26 1.49 3.09
N SER A 217 34.55 0.81 4.21
CA SER A 217 33.64 -0.17 4.82
C SER A 217 32.42 0.47 5.53
N PHE A 218 32.51 1.75 5.89
CA PHE A 218 31.36 2.52 6.40
C PHE A 218 30.47 2.95 5.23
N LEU A 219 31.05 3.47 4.15
CA LEU A 219 30.31 3.87 2.96
C LEU A 219 29.59 2.70 2.28
N GLN A 220 30.21 1.52 2.22
CA GLN A 220 29.58 0.31 1.69
C GLN A 220 28.38 -0.13 2.53
N ARG A 221 28.49 -0.08 3.86
CA ARG A 221 27.37 -0.38 4.77
C ARG A 221 26.25 0.65 4.65
N LEU A 222 26.59 1.92 4.48
CA LEU A 222 25.62 2.99 4.26
C LEU A 222 24.88 2.80 2.92
N SER A 223 25.60 2.48 1.84
CA SER A 223 24.99 2.19 0.53
C SER A 223 23.98 1.05 0.64
N SER A 224 24.37 -0.09 1.21
CA SER A 224 23.47 -1.23 1.40
C SER A 224 22.24 -0.89 2.25
N LEU A 225 22.39 -0.01 3.25
CA LEU A 225 21.29 0.48 4.06
C LEU A 225 20.33 1.35 3.24
N VAL A 226 20.86 2.29 2.45
CA VAL A 226 20.08 3.15 1.54
C VAL A 226 19.34 2.31 0.51
N ASP A 227 19.98 1.31 -0.09
CA ASP A 227 19.35 0.39 -1.04
C ASP A 227 18.18 -0.36 -0.40
N SER A 228 18.37 -0.84 0.84
CA SER A 228 17.35 -1.55 1.60
C SER A 228 16.15 -0.65 1.92
N PHE A 229 16.38 0.60 2.34
CA PHE A 229 15.31 1.57 2.57
C PHE A 229 14.61 1.98 1.28
N THR A 230 15.35 2.10 0.18
CA THR A 230 14.81 2.41 -1.15
C THR A 230 13.89 1.29 -1.63
N GLU A 231 14.26 0.02 -1.41
CA GLU A 231 13.39 -1.11 -1.74
C GLU A 231 12.11 -1.13 -0.89
N VAL A 232 12.20 -0.88 0.41
CA VAL A 232 10.99 -0.76 1.25
C VAL A 232 10.13 0.43 0.82
N SER A 233 10.75 1.56 0.49
CA SER A 233 10.07 2.74 -0.05
C SER A 233 9.33 2.41 -1.35
N ARG A 234 9.94 1.65 -2.26
CA ARG A 234 9.33 1.20 -3.52
C ARG A 234 8.11 0.32 -3.28
N ARG A 235 8.21 -0.65 -2.37
CA ARG A 235 7.08 -1.50 -1.95
C ARG A 235 5.95 -0.68 -1.34
N MET A 236 6.27 0.30 -0.50
CA MET A 236 5.28 1.17 0.12
C MET A 236 4.59 2.10 -0.89
N ASN A 237 5.35 2.66 -1.85
CA ASN A 237 4.80 3.46 -2.95
C ASN A 237 3.87 2.64 -3.86
N LYS A 238 4.24 1.38 -4.11
CA LYS A 238 3.37 0.43 -4.82
C LYS A 238 2.07 0.20 -4.06
N LEU A 239 2.12 -0.02 -2.75
CA LEU A 239 0.91 -0.20 -1.92
C LEU A 239 -0.03 0.99 -2.02
N THR A 240 0.50 2.21 -2.08
CA THR A 240 -0.30 3.42 -2.32
C THR A 240 -1.15 3.29 -3.59
N ARG A 241 -0.55 2.81 -4.70
CA ARG A 241 -1.25 2.62 -5.98
C ARG A 241 -2.25 1.46 -5.92
N GLU A 242 -1.92 0.39 -5.20
CA GLU A 242 -2.87 -0.70 -4.95
C GLU A 242 -4.11 -0.22 -4.16
N PHE A 243 -3.95 0.68 -3.18
CA PHE A 243 -5.07 1.30 -2.47
C PHE A 243 -5.91 2.21 -3.38
N ASP A 244 -5.28 2.99 -4.26
CA ASP A 244 -6.01 3.81 -5.24
C ASP A 244 -6.83 2.93 -6.20
N LEU A 245 -6.23 1.84 -6.68
CA LEU A 245 -6.92 0.83 -7.48
C LEU A 245 -8.08 0.20 -6.69
N PHE A 246 -7.87 -0.11 -5.41
CA PHE A 246 -8.92 -0.65 -4.54
C PHE A 246 -10.12 0.30 -4.46
N VAL A 247 -9.90 1.60 -4.19
CA VAL A 247 -10.99 2.59 -4.09
C VAL A 247 -11.79 2.68 -5.40
N THR A 248 -11.11 2.64 -6.54
CA THR A 248 -11.76 2.71 -7.87
C THR A 248 -12.41 1.42 -8.31
N SER A 249 -12.10 0.28 -7.69
CA SER A 249 -12.60 -1.03 -8.12
C SER A 249 -13.92 -1.43 -7.47
N PHE A 250 -14.28 -0.82 -6.34
CA PHE A 250 -15.50 -1.17 -5.59
C PHE A 250 -16.59 -0.11 -5.75
N ILE A 251 -17.35 -0.26 -6.84
CA ILE A 251 -18.49 0.60 -7.18
C ILE A 251 -19.55 0.57 -6.06
N GLY A 252 -20.00 1.76 -5.66
CA GLY A 252 -20.98 1.95 -4.59
C GLY A 252 -20.38 1.98 -3.18
N MET A 253 -19.06 2.08 -3.05
CA MET A 253 -18.42 2.44 -1.78
C MET A 253 -18.89 3.82 -1.33
N ASP A 254 -19.30 3.92 -0.06
CA ASP A 254 -19.70 5.22 0.50
C ASP A 254 -18.49 6.16 0.66
N ARG A 255 -18.76 7.46 0.60
CA ARG A 255 -17.72 8.50 0.68
C ARG A 255 -16.83 8.35 1.92
N GLN A 256 -17.41 8.01 3.08
CA GLN A 256 -16.62 7.87 4.31
C GLN A 256 -15.68 6.67 4.25
N SER A 257 -16.16 5.53 3.74
CA SER A 257 -15.32 4.36 3.49
C SER A 257 -14.18 4.66 2.52
N ALA A 258 -14.45 5.39 1.42
CA ALA A 258 -13.43 5.80 0.47
C ALA A 258 -12.38 6.72 1.10
N ILE A 259 -12.78 7.66 1.97
CA ILE A 259 -11.88 8.55 2.70
C ILE A 259 -10.93 7.77 3.62
N ILE A 260 -11.46 6.79 4.37
CA ILE A 260 -10.66 5.94 5.26
C ILE A 260 -9.56 5.21 4.47
N VAL A 261 -9.94 4.58 3.35
CA VAL A 261 -8.97 3.86 2.50
C VAL A 261 -7.96 4.82 1.87
N SER A 262 -8.41 6.01 1.45
CA SER A 262 -7.53 7.03 0.88
C SER A 262 -6.54 7.60 1.90
N ALA A 263 -6.93 7.66 3.18
CA ALA A 263 -6.03 8.05 4.26
C ALA A 263 -4.97 6.98 4.53
N LEU A 264 -5.30 5.68 4.39
CA LEU A 264 -4.32 4.60 4.40
C LEU A 264 -3.33 4.72 3.23
N ALA A 265 -3.83 5.01 2.02
CA ALA A 265 -2.98 5.28 0.86
C ALA A 265 -2.02 6.46 1.11
N LEU A 266 -2.53 7.57 1.67
CA LEU A 266 -1.71 8.72 2.04
C LEU A 266 -0.65 8.37 3.11
N SER A 267 -0.98 7.50 4.06
CA SER A 267 -0.02 6.99 5.05
C SER A 267 1.11 6.20 4.39
N CYS A 268 0.78 5.32 3.43
CA CYS A 268 1.79 4.61 2.62
C CYS A 268 2.65 5.58 1.81
N SER A 269 2.04 6.57 1.15
CA SER A 269 2.75 7.61 0.39
C SER A 269 3.76 8.37 1.26
N LEU A 270 3.33 8.79 2.45
CA LEU A 270 4.19 9.49 3.39
C LEU A 270 5.34 8.62 3.89
N MET A 271 5.07 7.36 4.25
CA MET A 271 6.11 6.43 4.69
C MET A 271 7.09 6.08 3.55
N ALA A 272 6.61 5.95 2.32
CA ALA A 272 7.44 5.74 1.14
C ALA A 272 8.39 6.93 0.91
N PHE A 273 7.83 8.15 0.90
CA PHE A 273 8.61 9.39 0.81
C PHE A 273 9.64 9.48 1.94
N SER A 274 9.22 9.24 3.19
CA SER A 274 10.11 9.34 4.35
C SER A 274 11.25 8.32 4.29
N ALA A 275 10.96 7.05 4.01
CA ALA A 275 11.98 6.00 3.91
C ALA A 275 12.97 6.26 2.75
N GLY A 276 12.49 6.81 1.62
CA GLY A 276 13.34 7.12 0.47
C GLY A 276 14.22 8.36 0.67
N PHE A 277 13.75 9.38 1.41
CA PHE A 277 14.44 10.67 1.50
C PHE A 277 15.31 10.85 2.75
N VAL A 278 15.03 10.11 3.83
CA VAL A 278 15.67 10.31 5.15
C VAL A 278 17.18 10.06 5.14
N PHE A 279 17.67 9.11 4.32
CA PHE A 279 19.10 8.77 4.23
C PHE A 279 19.76 9.30 2.95
N LEU A 280 19.06 10.15 2.21
CA LEU A 280 19.54 10.71 0.96
C LEU A 280 20.52 11.85 1.24
N ILE A 281 21.81 11.62 0.99
CA ILE A 281 22.88 12.61 1.22
C ILE A 281 23.37 13.15 -0.15
N PRO A 282 23.02 14.40 -0.53
CA PRO A 282 23.28 14.93 -1.87
C PRO A 282 24.77 14.94 -2.29
N LYS A 283 25.69 15.14 -1.34
CA LYS A 283 27.14 15.23 -1.62
C LYS A 283 27.80 13.88 -1.96
N LEU A 284 27.22 12.76 -1.55
CA LEU A 284 27.77 11.42 -1.80
C LEU A 284 27.48 10.93 -3.23
N GLN A 285 26.32 11.32 -3.79
CA GLN A 285 25.91 10.97 -5.16
C GLN A 285 26.78 11.59 -6.26
N HIS A 286 27.62 12.59 -5.93
CA HIS A 286 28.49 13.27 -6.90
C HIS A 286 29.98 12.96 -6.70
N SER A 287 30.32 12.09 -5.75
CA SER A 287 31.71 11.69 -5.53
C SER A 287 32.09 10.52 -6.45
N GLU A 288 33.23 10.64 -7.16
CA GLU A 288 33.72 9.64 -8.12
C GLU A 288 33.85 8.22 -7.52
N ASN A 289 34.04 8.11 -6.20
CA ASN A 289 34.16 6.84 -5.48
C ASN A 289 32.81 6.13 -5.19
N TYR A 290 31.67 6.84 -5.28
CA TYR A 290 30.34 6.24 -5.10
C TYR A 290 29.80 5.70 -6.44
N ASN A 291 30.18 6.32 -7.56
CA ASN A 291 29.81 5.89 -8.90
C ASN A 291 30.48 4.59 -9.35
N THR A 292 31.62 4.21 -8.76
CA THR A 292 32.30 2.94 -9.10
C THR A 292 31.58 1.70 -8.56
N PHE A 293 30.69 1.87 -7.56
CA PHE A 293 29.90 0.77 -6.99
C PHE A 293 28.45 0.73 -7.49
N ASN A 294 27.96 1.82 -8.10
CA ASN A 294 26.64 1.88 -8.74
C ASN A 294 26.79 1.88 -10.27
N SER A 295 27.16 0.73 -10.82
CA SER A 295 26.87 0.44 -12.22
C SER A 295 25.45 -0.11 -12.30
N GLU A 296 24.62 0.57 -13.09
CA GLU A 296 23.24 0.24 -13.49
C GLU A 296 22.12 0.72 -12.53
N CYS A 297 21.46 1.79 -12.97
CA CYS A 297 20.05 2.16 -12.72
C CYS A 297 19.81 3.46 -11.90
N LEU A 298 19.75 4.59 -12.60
CA LEU A 298 18.76 5.67 -12.48
C LEU A 298 17.94 5.73 -11.15
N GLU A 299 18.51 6.20 -10.04
CA GLU A 299 17.78 6.45 -8.79
C GLU A 299 16.99 7.77 -8.77
N GLU A 300 17.43 8.76 -9.56
CA GLU A 300 16.77 10.07 -9.73
C GLU A 300 15.27 9.97 -10.14
N PRO A 301 14.85 9.10 -11.10
CA PRO A 301 13.44 8.97 -11.44
C PRO A 301 12.57 8.42 -10.32
N PHE A 302 13.09 7.61 -9.39
CA PHE A 302 12.28 7.07 -8.30
C PHE A 302 11.93 8.15 -7.26
N HIS A 303 12.90 8.96 -6.87
CA HIS A 303 12.69 10.08 -5.94
C HIS A 303 11.71 11.11 -6.51
N ALA A 304 11.79 11.40 -7.82
CA ALA A 304 10.81 12.23 -8.51
C ALA A 304 9.39 11.64 -8.45
N LEU A 305 9.24 10.31 -8.60
CA LEU A 305 7.94 9.64 -8.49
C LEU A 305 7.33 9.73 -7.08
N LEU A 306 8.16 9.63 -6.03
CA LEU A 306 7.70 9.81 -4.65
C LEU A 306 7.21 11.23 -4.39
N LEU A 307 7.96 12.23 -4.88
CA LEU A 307 7.57 13.64 -4.79
C LEU A 307 6.28 13.93 -5.55
N GLU A 308 6.16 13.45 -6.78
CA GLU A 308 4.95 13.61 -7.58
C GLU A 308 3.72 12.96 -6.93
N ASP A 309 3.88 11.78 -6.34
CA ASP A 309 2.78 11.13 -5.61
C ASP A 309 2.31 11.97 -4.43
N LEU A 310 3.25 12.37 -3.57
CA LEU A 310 2.93 13.13 -2.38
C LEU A 310 2.35 14.52 -2.73
N VAL A 311 2.95 15.24 -3.68
CA VAL A 311 2.41 16.53 -4.18
C VAL A 311 1.02 16.35 -4.80
N GLY A 312 0.82 15.27 -5.56
CA GLY A 312 -0.48 14.94 -6.16
C GLY A 312 -1.59 14.79 -5.12
N ARG A 313 -1.28 14.16 -3.97
CA ARG A 313 -2.22 13.97 -2.86
C ARG A 313 -2.40 15.22 -1.99
N LEU A 314 -1.36 16.04 -1.86
CA LEU A 314 -1.35 17.22 -0.99
C LEU A 314 -1.72 18.53 -1.68
N ARG A 315 -2.35 18.50 -2.87
CA ARG A 315 -2.69 19.70 -3.66
C ARG A 315 -3.48 20.78 -2.90
N GLN A 316 -4.14 20.44 -1.79
CA GLN A 316 -4.94 21.37 -0.97
C GLN A 316 -4.25 21.79 0.35
N ILE A 317 -2.99 21.43 0.58
CA ILE A 317 -2.24 21.80 1.79
C ILE A 317 -1.73 23.26 1.70
N ASP A 318 -1.44 23.82 2.89
CA ASP A 318 -0.78 25.10 3.13
C ASP A 318 0.42 25.40 2.20
N GLY A 319 0.64 26.69 1.95
CA GLY A 319 1.66 27.19 1.03
C GLY A 319 3.08 26.81 1.42
N ALA A 320 3.38 26.64 2.71
CA ALA A 320 4.72 26.30 3.20
C ALA A 320 5.15 24.88 2.79
N THR A 321 4.35 23.86 3.09
CA THR A 321 4.63 22.46 2.71
C THR A 321 4.80 22.31 1.20
N ARG A 322 3.94 22.97 0.44
CA ARG A 322 3.99 22.95 -1.03
C ARG A 322 5.31 23.54 -1.53
N THR A 323 5.78 24.62 -0.92
CA THR A 323 7.05 25.27 -1.27
C THR A 323 8.23 24.34 -0.98
N SER A 324 8.21 23.65 0.18
CA SER A 324 9.21 22.65 0.55
C SER A 324 9.27 21.47 -0.43
N LEU A 325 8.12 20.93 -0.84
CA LEU A 325 8.08 19.85 -1.84
C LEU A 325 8.56 20.32 -3.22
N LEU A 326 8.16 21.53 -3.64
CA LEU A 326 8.62 22.11 -4.90
C LEU A 326 10.13 22.40 -4.88
N PHE A 327 10.70 22.73 -3.72
CA PHE A 327 12.15 22.85 -3.56
C PHE A 327 12.85 21.51 -3.83
N LEU A 328 12.38 20.42 -3.23
CA LEU A 328 12.93 19.08 -3.50
C LEU A 328 12.79 18.66 -4.96
N MET A 329 11.65 18.94 -5.59
CA MET A 329 11.43 18.63 -7.01
C MET A 329 12.40 19.35 -7.94
N LYS A 330 12.92 20.52 -7.56
CA LYS A 330 13.95 21.20 -8.36
C LYS A 330 15.29 20.45 -8.32
N SER A 331 15.61 19.84 -7.18
CA SER A 331 16.87 19.14 -6.96
C SER A 331 16.93 17.75 -7.60
N PHE A 332 15.80 17.03 -7.67
CA PHE A 332 15.73 15.66 -8.21
C PHE A 332 15.16 15.59 -9.63
N GLY A 333 15.09 16.73 -10.33
CA GLY A 333 14.55 16.83 -11.68
C GLY A 333 13.03 16.70 -11.75
N LYS A 334 12.44 17.19 -12.85
CA LYS A 334 11.06 16.91 -13.20
C LYS A 334 11.00 15.54 -13.86
N SER A 335 10.28 14.59 -13.28
CA SER A 335 9.84 13.47 -14.11
C SER A 335 8.88 14.02 -15.18
N LYS A 336 8.91 13.46 -16.39
CA LYS A 336 8.06 13.88 -17.52
C LYS A 336 6.56 13.61 -17.27
N SER A 337 6.20 13.09 -16.10
CA SER A 337 4.85 12.84 -15.63
C SER A 337 4.20 14.15 -15.19
N CYS A 338 3.53 14.81 -16.15
CA CYS A 338 2.63 15.90 -15.82
C CYS A 338 1.48 15.34 -14.96
N PHE A 339 1.43 15.79 -13.70
CA PHE A 339 0.29 15.86 -12.80
C PHE A 339 -1.04 15.28 -13.30
N SER A 340 -1.15 13.94 -13.44
CA SER A 340 -2.48 13.33 -13.52
C SER A 340 -3.25 13.78 -12.27
N PRO A 341 -4.53 14.16 -12.39
CA PRO A 341 -5.39 14.37 -11.24
C PRO A 341 -5.58 13.00 -10.58
N ARG A 342 -4.55 12.53 -9.88
CA ARG A 342 -4.57 11.30 -9.08
C ARG A 342 -5.77 11.43 -8.18
N LEU A 343 -6.61 10.40 -8.28
CA LEU A 343 -7.99 10.30 -7.86
C LEU A 343 -8.46 11.48 -7.02
N ARG A 344 -9.42 12.24 -7.58
CA ARG A 344 -10.09 13.39 -6.96
C ARG A 344 -10.87 12.96 -5.71
N ASN A 345 -10.17 12.51 -4.69
CA ASN A 345 -10.66 12.47 -3.34
C ASN A 345 -10.60 13.91 -2.90
N GLN A 346 -11.73 14.61 -3.02
CA GLN A 346 -11.97 15.80 -2.22
C GLN A 346 -11.57 15.40 -0.81
N ILE A 347 -10.44 15.95 -0.33
CA ILE A 347 -9.99 15.81 1.03
C ILE A 347 -11.15 16.36 1.85
N SER A 348 -11.97 15.42 2.33
CA SER A 348 -13.11 15.73 3.15
C SER A 348 -12.57 16.01 4.55
N ASP A 349 -13.29 16.83 5.31
CA ASP A 349 -12.97 17.16 6.69
C ASP A 349 -13.20 15.96 7.64
N SER A 350 -12.55 14.83 7.36
CA SER A 350 -12.48 13.70 8.25
C SER A 350 -11.31 13.87 9.21
N TYR A 351 -11.48 13.31 10.41
CA TYR A 351 -10.47 13.39 11.46
C TYR A 351 -9.15 12.72 11.03
N GLU A 352 -9.21 11.54 10.42
CA GLU A 352 -8.05 10.79 9.95
C GLU A 352 -7.28 11.57 8.88
N THR A 353 -8.02 12.18 7.95
CA THR A 353 -7.41 13.00 6.90
C THR A 353 -6.72 14.24 7.49
N ARG A 354 -7.35 14.96 8.43
CA ARG A 354 -6.71 16.11 9.09
C ARG A 354 -5.41 15.75 9.81
N LEU A 355 -5.39 14.62 10.53
CA LEU A 355 -4.18 14.14 11.18
C LEU A 355 -3.10 13.78 10.17
N MET A 356 -3.45 13.04 9.12
CA MET A 356 -2.50 12.68 8.06
C MET A 356 -1.90 13.91 7.39
N LEU A 357 -2.70 14.93 7.06
CA LEU A 357 -2.19 16.15 6.42
C LEU A 357 -1.22 16.91 7.32
N LYS A 358 -1.53 17.04 8.63
CA LYS A 358 -0.60 17.66 9.60
C LYS A 358 0.70 16.86 9.72
N LEU A 359 0.60 15.53 9.76
CA LEU A 359 1.77 14.66 9.82
C LEU A 359 2.62 14.79 8.55
N CYS A 360 1.99 14.87 7.37
CA CYS A 360 2.68 15.14 6.11
C CYS A 360 3.43 16.48 6.15
N ASP A 361 2.79 17.55 6.61
CA ASP A 361 3.42 18.86 6.73
C ASP A 361 4.67 18.82 7.62
N GLN A 362 4.53 18.27 8.84
CA GLN A 362 5.64 18.14 9.78
C GLN A 362 6.77 17.27 9.23
N ALA A 363 6.45 16.14 8.59
CA ALA A 363 7.42 15.23 8.02
C ALA A 363 8.20 15.87 6.86
N VAL A 364 7.51 16.51 5.93
CA VAL A 364 8.13 17.18 4.77
C VAL A 364 9.09 18.28 5.24
N VAL A 365 8.65 19.17 6.14
CA VAL A 365 9.50 20.26 6.66
C VAL A 365 10.74 19.70 7.35
N ARG A 366 10.59 18.64 8.15
CA ARG A 366 11.72 18.01 8.85
C ARG A 366 12.69 17.29 7.91
N ILE A 367 12.19 16.62 6.89
CA ILE A 367 13.03 15.95 5.88
C ILE A 367 13.81 16.99 5.07
N VAL A 368 13.19 18.09 4.65
CA VAL A 368 13.90 19.18 3.97
C VAL A 368 14.97 19.80 4.85
N ALA A 369 14.67 20.03 6.13
CA ALA A 369 15.67 20.53 7.09
C ALA A 369 16.86 19.56 7.22
N LEU A 370 16.57 18.25 7.37
CA LEU A 370 17.60 17.21 7.45
C LEU A 370 18.48 17.18 6.19
N GLN A 371 17.89 17.32 5.01
CA GLN A 371 18.64 17.35 3.75
C GLN A 371 19.51 18.61 3.61
N ASN A 372 19.01 19.75 4.06
CA ASN A 372 19.79 20.98 4.09
C ASN A 372 20.96 20.85 5.06
N GLU A 373 20.75 20.31 6.27
CA GLU A 373 21.81 20.07 7.26
C GLU A 373 22.87 19.09 6.72
N ALA A 374 22.43 17.98 6.11
CA ALA A 374 23.30 16.98 5.49
C ALA A 374 24.18 17.57 4.39
N SER A 375 23.72 18.62 3.69
CA SER A 375 24.49 19.29 2.66
C SER A 375 25.71 20.06 3.18
N TRP A 376 25.79 20.38 4.48
CA TRP A 376 26.92 21.13 5.06
C TRP A 376 27.95 20.26 5.78
N ILE A 377 27.68 18.95 5.91
CA ILE A 377 28.49 18.05 6.73
C ILE A 377 29.76 17.59 6.01
N GLN A 378 30.88 17.57 6.74
CA GLN A 378 32.17 17.01 6.32
C GLN A 378 32.63 15.96 7.35
N GLY A 379 33.04 14.78 6.89
CA GLY A 379 33.61 13.71 7.73
C GLY A 379 32.62 12.61 8.17
N VAL A 380 33.19 11.48 8.63
CA VAL A 380 32.45 10.24 9.00
C VAL A 380 31.54 10.43 10.21
N GLU A 381 31.97 11.24 11.18
CA GLU A 381 31.21 11.48 12.41
C GLU A 381 29.92 12.27 12.17
N GLY A 382 29.97 13.29 11.31
CA GLY A 382 28.76 14.02 10.90
C GLY A 382 27.81 13.16 10.06
N MET A 383 28.32 12.23 9.24
CA MET A 383 27.47 11.26 8.51
C MET A 383 26.77 10.32 9.49
N SER A 384 27.48 9.81 10.50
CA SER A 384 26.89 8.97 11.55
C SER A 384 25.76 9.69 12.31
N GLN A 385 25.96 10.97 12.63
CA GLN A 385 24.94 11.79 13.29
C GLN A 385 23.72 12.02 12.38
N THR A 386 23.92 12.30 11.10
CA THR A 386 22.83 12.45 10.12
C THR A 386 21.99 11.18 10.01
N ILE A 387 22.64 10.01 10.00
CA ILE A 387 21.97 8.71 9.96
C ILE A 387 21.15 8.48 11.24
N ASN A 388 21.67 8.89 12.40
CA ASN A 388 20.93 8.80 13.66
C ASN A 388 19.69 9.70 13.64
N ASP A 389 19.86 10.97 13.26
CA ASP A 389 18.79 11.95 13.20
C ASP A 389 17.73 11.53 12.18
N GLY A 390 18.16 10.99 11.05
CA GLY A 390 17.30 10.37 10.06
C GLY A 390 16.51 9.18 10.61
N SER A 391 17.20 8.24 11.27
CA SER A 391 16.57 7.06 11.87
C SER A 391 15.52 7.42 12.93
N GLN A 392 15.82 8.41 13.78
CA GLN A 392 14.87 8.92 14.77
C GLN A 392 13.67 9.61 14.12
N LEU A 393 13.90 10.39 13.06
CA LEU A 393 12.83 11.02 12.30
C LEU A 393 11.91 9.98 11.64
N LEU A 394 12.48 8.98 10.97
CA LEU A 394 11.73 7.91 10.32
C LEU A 394 10.94 7.08 11.33
N LEU A 395 11.57 6.69 12.45
CA LEU A 395 10.90 6.00 13.54
C LEU A 395 9.71 6.80 14.06
N LYS A 396 9.89 8.10 14.27
CA LYS A 396 8.82 9.00 14.75
C LYS A 396 7.66 9.07 13.75
N ILE A 397 7.96 9.27 12.46
CA ILE A 397 6.92 9.36 11.41
C ILE A 397 6.13 8.06 11.33
N ILE A 398 6.81 6.92 11.28
CA ILE A 398 6.15 5.60 11.20
C ILE A 398 5.33 5.32 12.44
N SER A 399 5.88 5.62 13.62
CA SER A 399 5.17 5.53 14.88
C SER A 399 3.87 6.34 14.85
N GLN A 400 3.93 7.58 14.38
CA GLN A 400 2.75 8.43 14.25
C GLN A 400 1.76 7.94 13.17
N CYS A 401 2.24 7.37 12.06
CA CYS A 401 1.39 6.78 11.03
C CYS A 401 0.60 5.57 11.55
N ILE A 402 1.24 4.67 12.31
CA ILE A 402 0.59 3.48 12.87
C ILE A 402 -0.40 3.87 13.97
N LEU A 403 -0.09 4.94 14.72
CA LEU A 403 -0.95 5.49 15.77
C LEU A 403 -2.29 6.03 15.29
N ILE A 404 -2.37 6.41 14.01
CA ILE A 404 -3.61 6.93 13.49
C ILE A 404 -4.65 5.80 13.53
N PRO A 405 -5.78 5.99 14.22
CA PRO A 405 -6.76 4.95 14.50
C PRO A 405 -7.58 4.66 13.24
N PHE A 406 -6.98 3.98 12.27
CA PHE A 406 -7.63 3.66 11.01
C PHE A 406 -8.78 2.69 11.24
N ARG A 407 -10.00 3.22 11.24
CA ARG A 407 -11.25 2.47 11.44
C ARG A 407 -11.50 1.51 10.27
N THR A 408 -12.26 0.44 10.50
CA THR A 408 -12.75 -0.37 9.39
C THR A 408 -13.78 0.42 8.57
N PRO A 409 -13.66 0.48 7.22
CA PRO A 409 -14.67 1.10 6.37
C PRO A 409 -16.05 0.47 6.58
N LYS A 410 -17.12 1.26 6.63
CA LYS A 410 -18.50 0.72 6.75
C LYS A 410 -18.85 -0.23 5.61
N HIS A 411 -18.29 0.03 4.42
CA HIS A 411 -18.43 -0.82 3.23
C HIS A 411 -17.84 -2.24 3.43
N PHE A 412 -16.90 -2.43 4.37
CA PHE A 412 -16.38 -3.76 4.72
C PHE A 412 -17.47 -4.74 5.17
N PHE A 413 -18.58 -4.23 5.72
CA PHE A 413 -19.71 -5.05 6.14
C PHE A 413 -20.78 -5.23 5.06
N GLN A 414 -20.56 -4.72 3.84
CA GLN A 414 -21.41 -4.97 2.68
C GLN A 414 -20.90 -6.23 1.96
N VAL A 415 -21.28 -7.40 2.49
CA VAL A 415 -20.93 -8.70 1.90
C VAL A 415 -21.83 -8.93 0.69
N ARG A 416 -21.41 -8.45 -0.48
CA ARG A 416 -22.10 -8.60 -1.76
C ARG A 416 -21.10 -8.81 -2.89
N PRO A 417 -21.49 -9.49 -3.99
CA PRO A 417 -20.66 -9.53 -5.18
C PRO A 417 -20.33 -8.10 -5.64
N HIS A 418 -19.07 -7.86 -5.95
CA HIS A 418 -18.63 -6.58 -6.52
C HIS A 418 -18.77 -6.61 -8.04
N VAL A 419 -18.83 -5.42 -8.64
CA VAL A 419 -18.88 -5.26 -10.10
C VAL A 419 -17.57 -5.75 -10.68
N THR A 420 -17.66 -6.60 -11.70
CA THR A 420 -16.50 -7.15 -12.38
C THR A 420 -16.74 -7.22 -13.89
N SER A 421 -15.68 -7.50 -14.63
CA SER A 421 -15.70 -7.63 -16.09
C SER A 421 -15.20 -9.00 -16.54
N GLU A 422 -15.84 -9.55 -17.57
CA GLU A 422 -15.37 -10.72 -18.33
C GLU A 422 -15.09 -10.30 -19.76
N LEU A 423 -13.92 -10.68 -20.30
CA LEU A 423 -13.55 -10.38 -21.67
C LEU A 423 -13.42 -11.65 -22.50
N PHE A 424 -14.19 -11.73 -23.58
CA PHE A 424 -14.13 -12.79 -24.58
C PHE A 424 -13.44 -12.25 -25.83
N MET A 425 -12.45 -12.97 -26.33
CA MET A 425 -11.68 -12.61 -27.52
C MET A 425 -11.84 -13.70 -28.57
N MET A 426 -12.26 -13.30 -29.77
CA MET A 426 -12.44 -14.16 -30.94
C MET A 426 -11.54 -13.70 -32.09
N ASN A 427 -11.10 -14.63 -32.93
CA ASN A 427 -10.40 -14.31 -34.18
C ASN A 427 -11.40 -13.96 -35.30
N GLU A 428 -10.90 -13.69 -36.51
CA GLU A 428 -11.74 -13.40 -37.69
C GLU A 428 -12.71 -14.54 -38.04
N ASP A 429 -12.33 -15.79 -37.77
CA ASP A 429 -13.16 -16.97 -37.99
C ASP A 429 -14.22 -17.19 -36.88
N GLY A 430 -14.31 -16.29 -35.90
CA GLY A 430 -15.21 -16.42 -34.75
C GLY A 430 -14.81 -17.50 -33.74
N LYS A 431 -13.59 -18.04 -33.83
CA LYS A 431 -13.04 -19.01 -32.87
C LYS A 431 -12.39 -18.29 -31.69
N GLN A 432 -12.48 -18.89 -30.51
CA GLN A 432 -11.84 -18.38 -29.31
C GLN A 432 -10.31 -18.36 -29.49
N VAL A 433 -9.68 -17.25 -29.09
CA VAL A 433 -8.26 -17.00 -29.33
C VAL A 433 -7.33 -17.84 -28.43
N ASP A 434 -7.87 -18.49 -27.41
CA ASP A 434 -7.07 -19.28 -26.48
C ASP A 434 -6.48 -20.53 -27.18
N GLY A 435 -5.16 -20.55 -27.32
CA GLY A 435 -4.44 -21.59 -28.06
C GLY A 435 -4.33 -21.37 -29.57
N VAL A 436 -4.70 -20.19 -30.09
CA VAL A 436 -4.57 -19.86 -31.52
C VAL A 436 -3.11 -19.64 -31.90
N SER A 437 -2.72 -20.16 -33.06
CA SER A 437 -1.40 -19.96 -33.68
C SER A 437 -1.44 -18.83 -34.72
N VAL A 438 -0.53 -17.87 -34.60
CA VAL A 438 -0.32 -16.79 -35.56
C VAL A 438 1.08 -16.92 -36.16
N PHE A 439 1.21 -16.68 -37.45
CA PHE A 439 2.51 -16.67 -38.11
C PHE A 439 3.30 -15.41 -37.76
N SER A 440 4.61 -15.58 -37.50
CA SER A 440 5.53 -14.47 -37.33
C SER A 440 5.43 -13.49 -38.52
N GLY A 441 5.46 -12.19 -38.25
CA GLY A 441 5.29 -11.14 -39.26
C GLY A 441 3.84 -10.71 -39.53
N SER A 442 2.83 -11.34 -38.91
CA SER A 442 1.41 -10.99 -39.11
C SER A 442 0.78 -10.34 -37.87
N PRO A 443 -0.04 -9.27 -38.02
CA PRO A 443 -0.83 -8.75 -36.92
C PRO A 443 -2.03 -9.65 -36.62
N LEU A 444 -2.56 -9.58 -35.40
CA LEU A 444 -3.72 -10.37 -34.96
C LEU A 444 -4.98 -9.50 -34.91
N SER A 445 -5.95 -9.83 -35.74
CA SER A 445 -7.28 -9.22 -35.74
C SER A 445 -8.18 -9.88 -34.69
N LEU A 446 -8.74 -9.08 -33.79
CA LEU A 446 -9.52 -9.52 -32.64
C LEU A 446 -10.92 -8.92 -32.63
N SER A 447 -11.92 -9.77 -32.45
CA SER A 447 -13.28 -9.38 -32.08
C SER A 447 -13.47 -9.57 -30.57
N LEU A 448 -13.83 -8.50 -29.88
CA LEU A 448 -13.89 -8.44 -28.42
C LEU A 448 -15.33 -8.28 -27.94
N CYS A 449 -15.70 -9.07 -26.93
CA CYS A 449 -16.95 -8.93 -26.19
C CYS A 449 -16.63 -8.77 -24.70
N LEU A 450 -16.94 -7.62 -24.14
CA LEU A 450 -16.75 -7.29 -22.72
C LEU A 450 -18.10 -7.35 -22.01
N GLN A 451 -18.25 -8.23 -21.03
CA GLN A 451 -19.47 -8.41 -20.26
C GLN A 451 -19.28 -7.97 -18.82
N LEU A 452 -20.14 -7.07 -18.35
CA LEU A 452 -20.16 -6.67 -16.93
C LEU A 452 -21.00 -7.65 -16.10
N ARG A 453 -20.50 -8.01 -14.93
CA ARG A 453 -21.19 -8.87 -13.94
C ARG A 453 -21.48 -8.08 -12.67
N ASN A 454 -22.53 -8.50 -11.97
CA ASN A 454 -22.96 -7.94 -10.67
C ASN A 454 -23.23 -6.42 -10.69
N MET A 455 -23.61 -5.88 -11.84
CA MET A 455 -24.03 -4.48 -11.93
C MET A 455 -25.26 -4.24 -11.05
N PRO A 456 -25.25 -3.21 -10.19
CA PRO A 456 -26.40 -2.90 -9.35
C PRO A 456 -27.62 -2.54 -10.22
N ALA A 457 -28.77 -3.14 -9.93
CA ALA A 457 -30.02 -2.84 -10.60
C ALA A 457 -30.55 -1.48 -10.09
N GLY A 458 -30.49 -0.45 -10.92
CA GLY A 458 -31.13 0.86 -10.68
C GLY A 458 -30.19 2.07 -10.77
N PRO A 459 -30.74 3.29 -10.93
CA PRO A 459 -29.96 4.53 -10.78
C PRO A 459 -29.42 4.64 -9.34
N PRO A 460 -28.22 5.22 -9.13
CA PRO A 460 -27.67 6.36 -9.89
C PRO A 460 -26.56 6.01 -10.89
N PHE A 461 -26.12 4.75 -10.99
CA PHE A 461 -24.97 4.39 -11.82
C PHE A 461 -25.38 4.18 -13.28
N ARG A 462 -25.30 5.25 -14.07
CA ARG A 462 -25.33 5.16 -15.55
C ARG A 462 -23.90 5.23 -16.06
N LEU A 463 -23.47 4.15 -16.71
CA LEU A 463 -22.17 4.10 -17.38
C LEU A 463 -22.26 4.88 -18.70
N THR A 464 -21.28 5.74 -18.95
CA THR A 464 -21.23 6.54 -20.19
C THR A 464 -20.25 5.98 -21.20
N LYS A 465 -19.11 5.47 -20.72
CA LYS A 465 -18.04 4.92 -21.56
C LYS A 465 -17.41 3.71 -20.90
N LEU A 466 -16.97 2.76 -21.70
CA LEU A 466 -16.28 1.55 -21.27
C LEU A 466 -15.01 1.39 -22.11
N PHE A 467 -13.88 1.18 -21.44
CA PHE A 467 -12.58 1.03 -22.09
C PHE A 467 -11.87 -0.22 -21.60
N CYS A 468 -11.02 -0.77 -22.45
CA CYS A 468 -10.12 -1.86 -22.12
C CYS A 468 -8.72 -1.56 -22.66
N ILE A 469 -7.71 -2.00 -21.94
CA ILE A 469 -6.34 -2.12 -22.43
C ILE A 469 -6.01 -3.60 -22.60
N LEU A 470 -5.48 -3.95 -23.77
CA LEU A 470 -4.84 -5.22 -24.04
C LEU A 470 -3.33 -5.00 -24.04
N ASN A 471 -2.60 -5.86 -23.35
CA ASN A 471 -1.16 -5.82 -23.26
C ASN A 471 -0.59 -7.20 -23.60
N CYS A 472 0.35 -7.23 -24.53
CA CYS A 472 1.14 -8.43 -24.83
C CYS A 472 2.61 -8.03 -24.78
N THR A 473 3.43 -8.83 -24.08
CA THR A 473 4.86 -8.57 -23.93
C THR A 473 5.66 -9.82 -24.19
N THR A 474 6.88 -9.69 -24.70
CA THR A 474 7.75 -10.86 -24.87
C THR A 474 8.19 -11.48 -23.54
N SER A 475 8.28 -10.67 -22.48
CA SER A 475 8.41 -11.12 -21.09
C SER A 475 7.21 -11.93 -20.55
N SER A 476 6.08 -11.98 -21.25
CA SER A 476 4.93 -12.84 -20.91
C SER A 476 4.99 -14.24 -21.53
N GLN A 477 6.15 -14.63 -22.07
CA GLN A 477 6.34 -15.95 -22.65
C GLN A 477 6.12 -17.05 -21.60
N ILE A 478 5.21 -17.97 -21.90
CA ILE A 478 4.92 -19.11 -21.04
C ILE A 478 5.96 -20.19 -21.34
N THR A 479 6.83 -20.47 -20.36
CA THR A 479 7.69 -21.66 -20.41
C THR A 479 6.90 -22.89 -19.98
N THR A 480 7.04 -23.99 -20.72
CA THR A 480 6.24 -25.22 -20.60
C THR A 480 6.44 -25.99 -19.28
N GLU A 481 7.25 -25.50 -18.35
CA GLU A 481 7.67 -26.24 -17.14
C GLU A 481 6.92 -25.87 -15.85
N MET A 482 6.10 -24.81 -15.82
CA MET A 482 5.37 -24.46 -14.60
C MET A 482 3.96 -25.05 -14.62
N GLY A 483 3.83 -26.21 -13.98
CA GLY A 483 2.58 -26.94 -13.81
C GLY A 483 1.43 -26.07 -13.28
N GLU A 484 0.21 -26.47 -13.65
CA GLU A 484 -1.08 -25.91 -13.27
C GLU A 484 -1.22 -25.72 -11.74
N ASN A 485 -0.63 -24.66 -11.18
CA ASN A 485 -0.76 -24.36 -9.78
C ASN A 485 -1.39 -22.98 -9.58
N LYS A 486 -2.66 -23.07 -9.16
CA LYS A 486 -3.52 -22.06 -8.55
C LYS A 486 -4.06 -20.99 -9.51
N ARG A 487 -5.27 -21.27 -10.02
CA ARG A 487 -6.29 -20.28 -10.44
C ARG A 487 -6.73 -19.41 -9.25
N GLN A 488 -5.80 -18.75 -8.58
CA GLN A 488 -6.10 -17.83 -7.49
C GLN A 488 -6.03 -16.43 -8.10
N ASN A 489 -7.20 -15.83 -8.31
CA ASN A 489 -7.31 -14.43 -8.71
C ASN A 489 -6.62 -13.59 -7.63
N HIS A 490 -5.34 -13.26 -7.84
CA HIS A 490 -4.58 -12.38 -6.96
C HIS A 490 -5.07 -10.95 -7.18
N LEU A 491 -6.13 -10.56 -6.47
CA LEU A 491 -6.62 -9.19 -6.43
C LEU A 491 -5.46 -8.24 -6.09
N GLY A 492 -5.29 -7.18 -6.88
CA GLY A 492 -4.15 -6.25 -6.73
C GLY A 492 -2.78 -6.80 -7.13
N SER A 493 -2.68 -7.67 -8.14
CA SER A 493 -1.39 -7.99 -8.77
C SER A 493 -0.72 -6.74 -9.36
N GLN A 494 0.62 -6.78 -9.48
CA GLN A 494 1.40 -5.67 -10.05
C GLN A 494 0.90 -5.31 -11.46
N ASP A 495 0.70 -6.33 -12.30
CA ASP A 495 0.23 -6.16 -13.67
C ASP A 495 -1.10 -5.39 -13.74
N MET A 496 -2.04 -5.66 -12.83
CA MET A 496 -3.33 -4.96 -12.81
C MET A 496 -3.18 -3.48 -12.45
N VAL A 497 -2.27 -3.16 -11.52
CA VAL A 497 -1.99 -1.76 -11.16
C VAL A 497 -1.40 -1.02 -12.35
N ASP A 498 -0.41 -1.61 -13.02
CA ASP A 498 0.28 -0.98 -14.14
C ASP A 498 -0.65 -0.77 -15.36
N LEU A 499 -1.45 -1.79 -15.70
CA LEU A 499 -2.47 -1.67 -16.76
C LEU A 499 -3.53 -0.63 -16.41
N ASN A 500 -3.97 -0.56 -15.16
CA ASN A 500 -4.92 0.45 -14.72
C ASN A 500 -4.33 1.86 -14.80
N GLU A 501 -3.07 2.08 -14.40
CA GLU A 501 -2.42 3.39 -14.52
C GLU A 501 -2.36 3.84 -15.99
N GLN A 502 -1.93 2.95 -16.89
CA GLN A 502 -1.91 3.21 -18.33
C GLN A 502 -3.31 3.53 -18.89
N LEU A 503 -4.33 2.85 -18.39
CA LEU A 503 -5.72 3.07 -18.81
C LEU A 503 -6.29 4.40 -18.29
N VAL A 504 -5.98 4.77 -17.05
CA VAL A 504 -6.33 6.10 -16.49
C VAL A 504 -5.71 7.21 -17.32
N ASP A 505 -4.43 7.10 -17.66
CA ASP A 505 -3.72 8.13 -18.43
C ASP A 505 -4.32 8.29 -19.84
N TYR A 506 -4.64 7.18 -20.52
CA TYR A 506 -5.33 7.18 -21.80
C TYR A 506 -6.71 7.85 -21.73
N VAL A 507 -7.52 7.46 -20.74
CA VAL A 507 -8.89 7.96 -20.58
C VAL A 507 -8.93 9.45 -20.20
N THR A 508 -7.97 9.90 -19.39
CA THR A 508 -7.89 11.30 -18.95
C THR A 508 -7.19 12.22 -19.96
N GLY A 509 -6.66 11.68 -21.07
CA GLY A 509 -5.93 12.45 -22.08
C GLY A 509 -4.60 13.00 -21.57
N SER A 510 -4.03 12.41 -20.52
CA SER A 510 -2.72 12.78 -20.01
C SER A 510 -1.67 12.30 -21.00
N THR A 511 -0.94 13.22 -21.64
CA THR A 511 0.18 12.89 -22.53
C THR A 511 1.38 12.39 -21.72
N ARG A 512 1.25 11.25 -21.06
CA ARG A 512 2.39 10.43 -20.71
C ARG A 512 2.87 9.79 -22.01
N SER A 513 3.95 10.34 -22.56
CA SER A 513 4.77 9.60 -23.51
C SER A 513 5.21 8.34 -22.75
N SER A 514 4.53 7.22 -23.00
CA SER A 514 4.87 5.89 -22.52
C SER A 514 6.28 5.53 -22.99
N ARG A 515 7.28 5.97 -22.22
CA ARG A 515 8.65 5.48 -22.21
C ARG A 515 9.11 5.50 -20.76
N MET A 516 8.44 4.72 -19.93
CA MET A 516 8.94 4.43 -18.59
C MET A 516 8.79 2.94 -18.29
N HIS A 517 9.28 2.14 -19.24
CA HIS A 517 9.95 0.86 -18.99
C HIS A 517 11.21 0.82 -19.85
N CYS A 518 12.16 1.72 -19.59
CA CYS A 518 13.56 1.51 -19.99
C CYS A 518 14.27 0.74 -18.88
N GLY A 519 13.74 -0.44 -18.59
CA GLY A 519 14.50 -1.61 -18.13
C GLY A 519 14.33 -2.73 -19.16
N GLY A 520 14.14 -2.35 -20.43
CA GLY A 520 14.15 -3.31 -21.52
C GLY A 520 15.58 -3.79 -21.69
N ASN A 521 15.83 -5.03 -21.30
CA ASN A 521 16.82 -5.83 -21.99
C ASN A 521 16.63 -5.57 -23.49
N ILE A 522 17.73 -5.31 -24.19
CA ILE A 522 17.77 -5.09 -25.64
C ILE A 522 17.08 -6.32 -26.30
N GLY A 523 15.76 -6.21 -26.57
CA GLY A 523 14.94 -7.34 -27.03
C GLY A 523 13.48 -7.42 -26.54
N ASP A 524 13.03 -6.70 -25.50
CA ASP A 524 11.63 -6.83 -25.02
C ASP A 524 10.64 -6.02 -25.89
N CYS A 525 9.80 -6.70 -26.68
CA CYS A 525 8.71 -6.10 -27.45
C CYS A 525 7.45 -6.00 -26.58
N ILE A 526 6.86 -4.81 -26.50
CA ILE A 526 5.64 -4.52 -25.73
C ILE A 526 4.60 -3.92 -26.67
N VAL A 527 3.40 -4.51 -26.69
CA VAL A 527 2.27 -4.06 -27.51
C VAL A 527 1.10 -3.76 -26.59
N ASN A 528 0.64 -2.52 -26.65
CA ASN A 528 -0.53 -2.03 -25.93
C ASN A 528 -1.60 -1.60 -26.93
N GLN A 529 -2.80 -2.13 -26.79
CA GLN A 529 -3.95 -1.74 -27.58
C GLN A 529 -5.08 -1.26 -26.67
N TYR A 530 -5.54 -0.03 -26.90
CA TYR A 530 -6.70 0.53 -26.20
C TYR A 530 -7.94 0.35 -27.04
N VAL A 531 -9.03 -0.04 -26.39
CA VAL A 531 -10.30 -0.34 -27.05
C VAL A 531 -11.44 0.35 -26.30
N HIS A 532 -12.34 0.97 -27.05
CA HIS A 532 -13.56 1.57 -26.54
C HIS A 532 -14.76 0.69 -26.89
N PHE A 533 -15.67 0.49 -25.93
CA PHE A 533 -16.84 -0.37 -26.10
C PHE A 533 -18.14 0.42 -26.00
N GLU A 534 -19.06 0.12 -26.90
CA GLU A 534 -20.44 0.58 -26.82
C GLU A 534 -21.30 -0.44 -26.09
N LEU A 535 -21.83 -0.05 -24.92
CA LEU A 535 -22.64 -0.93 -24.08
C LEU A 535 -24.05 -1.10 -24.64
N ASN A 536 -24.50 -2.35 -24.75
CA ASN A 536 -25.88 -2.69 -25.04
C ASN A 536 -26.76 -2.68 -23.76
N ALA A 537 -28.07 -2.87 -23.94
CA ALA A 537 -29.03 -2.91 -22.82
C ALA A 537 -28.81 -4.05 -21.81
N ARG A 538 -27.96 -5.04 -22.14
CA ARG A 538 -27.58 -6.17 -21.27
C ARG A 538 -26.22 -5.96 -20.59
N SER A 539 -25.67 -4.74 -20.63
CA SER A 539 -24.35 -4.41 -20.10
C SER A 539 -23.21 -5.23 -20.74
N GLN A 540 -23.35 -5.55 -22.03
CA GLN A 540 -22.30 -6.15 -22.86
C GLN A 540 -21.83 -5.12 -23.88
N GLY A 541 -20.52 -5.01 -24.07
CA GLY A 541 -19.91 -4.17 -25.08
C GLY A 541 -19.22 -5.02 -26.14
N PHE A 542 -19.30 -4.58 -27.40
CA PHE A 542 -18.59 -5.21 -28.51
C PHE A 542 -17.65 -4.19 -29.17
N SER A 543 -16.48 -4.66 -29.59
CA SER A 543 -15.53 -3.87 -30.36
C SER A 543 -14.58 -4.79 -31.12
N THR A 544 -13.90 -4.26 -32.13
CA THR A 544 -12.81 -4.95 -32.84
C THR A 544 -11.51 -4.19 -32.64
N CYS A 545 -10.37 -4.89 -32.65
CA CYS A 545 -9.05 -4.25 -32.65
C CYS A 545 -8.02 -5.09 -33.39
N LEU A 546 -6.95 -4.44 -33.85
CA LEU A 546 -5.78 -5.09 -34.42
C LEU A 546 -4.64 -5.04 -33.40
N LEU A 547 -4.16 -6.19 -32.96
CA LEU A 547 -3.02 -6.33 -32.04
C LEU A 547 -1.78 -6.68 -32.85
N ASP A 548 -0.84 -5.73 -32.96
CA ASP A 548 0.37 -5.93 -33.76
C ASP A 548 1.44 -6.75 -33.02
N VAL A 549 1.38 -8.07 -33.17
CA VAL A 549 2.35 -9.03 -32.64
C VAL A 549 3.38 -9.47 -33.69
N SER A 550 3.44 -8.77 -34.83
CA SER A 550 4.23 -9.20 -36.00
C SER A 550 5.72 -9.35 -35.69
N SER A 551 6.25 -8.52 -34.79
CA SER A 551 7.68 -8.48 -34.42
C SER A 551 8.05 -9.44 -33.29
N PHE A 552 7.10 -10.22 -32.77
CA PHE A 552 7.38 -11.09 -31.61
C PHE A 552 8.17 -12.33 -32.04
N PRO A 553 9.06 -12.83 -31.18
CA PRO A 553 9.73 -14.11 -31.42
C PRO A 553 8.73 -15.27 -31.40
N VAL A 554 9.18 -16.43 -31.89
CA VAL A 554 8.43 -17.68 -31.79
C VAL A 554 8.28 -18.07 -30.32
N GLY A 555 7.04 -18.36 -29.90
CA GLY A 555 6.72 -18.68 -28.51
C GLY A 555 5.24 -18.52 -28.18
N SER A 556 4.86 -18.91 -26.97
CA SER A 556 3.50 -18.72 -26.45
C SER A 556 3.46 -17.54 -25.50
N TYR A 557 2.59 -16.57 -25.74
CA TYR A 557 2.46 -15.32 -25.01
C TYR A 557 1.06 -15.17 -24.46
N ARG A 558 0.92 -14.68 -23.22
CA ARG A 558 -0.40 -14.38 -22.65
C ARG A 558 -0.78 -12.94 -22.92
N ILE A 559 -1.96 -12.72 -23.50
CA ILE A 559 -2.54 -11.38 -23.59
C ILE A 559 -3.08 -11.03 -22.20
N LYS A 560 -2.46 -10.06 -21.52
CA LYS A 560 -2.99 -9.48 -20.30
C LYS A 560 -4.00 -8.39 -20.65
N TRP A 561 -5.00 -8.20 -19.80
CA TRP A 561 -6.01 -7.18 -20.05
C TRP A 561 -6.54 -6.58 -18.74
N HIS A 562 -7.00 -5.34 -18.83
CA HIS A 562 -7.71 -4.65 -17.76
C HIS A 562 -8.79 -3.75 -18.34
N SER A 563 -9.85 -3.47 -17.61
CA SER A 563 -10.93 -2.62 -18.10
C SER A 563 -11.39 -1.59 -17.08
N CYS A 564 -12.04 -0.54 -17.56
CA CYS A 564 -12.59 0.54 -16.75
C CYS A 564 -13.85 1.10 -17.37
N CYS A 565 -14.64 1.78 -16.55
CA CYS A 565 -15.79 2.55 -17.01
C CYS A 565 -15.78 3.98 -16.46
N ILE A 566 -16.49 4.86 -17.16
CA ILE A 566 -16.77 6.22 -16.70
C ILE A 566 -18.25 6.32 -16.37
N ASP A 567 -18.57 6.85 -15.19
CA ASP A 567 -19.96 7.14 -14.82
C ASP A 567 -20.50 8.42 -15.47
N SER A 568 -21.77 8.73 -15.28
CA SER A 568 -22.40 9.96 -15.79
C SER A 568 -21.85 11.25 -15.15
N GLY A 569 -21.17 11.14 -14.01
CA GLY A 569 -20.48 12.26 -13.36
C GLY A 569 -19.05 12.48 -13.87
N GLY A 570 -18.57 11.65 -14.80
CA GLY A 570 -17.21 11.71 -15.32
C GLY A 570 -16.17 11.03 -14.41
N SER A 571 -16.59 10.26 -13.41
CA SER A 571 -15.67 9.56 -12.52
C SER A 571 -15.18 8.26 -13.14
N TYR A 572 -13.89 7.98 -12.98
CA TYR A 572 -13.25 6.74 -13.40
C TYR A 572 -13.49 5.62 -12.39
N TRP A 573 -13.88 4.44 -12.88
CA TRP A 573 -14.02 3.22 -12.11
C TRP A 573 -13.24 2.08 -12.77
N SER A 574 -12.39 1.41 -12.01
CA SER A 574 -11.67 0.21 -12.43
C SER A 574 -12.60 -1.00 -12.36
N LEU A 575 -12.50 -1.91 -13.32
CA LEU A 575 -13.29 -3.12 -13.36
C LEU A 575 -12.38 -4.34 -13.25
N LEU A 576 -12.57 -5.11 -12.18
CA LEU A 576 -11.71 -6.26 -11.91
C LEU A 576 -12.01 -7.40 -12.89
N PRO A 577 -10.97 -7.98 -13.53
CA PRO A 577 -11.15 -9.08 -14.47
C PRO A 577 -11.56 -10.37 -13.75
N LEU A 578 -12.59 -11.06 -14.25
CA LEU A 578 -13.00 -12.38 -13.76
C LEU A 578 -12.24 -13.53 -14.42
N ASN A 579 -11.79 -13.33 -15.66
CA ASN A 579 -11.05 -14.31 -16.42
C ASN A 579 -9.68 -13.77 -16.84
N ALA A 580 -8.68 -14.65 -16.87
CA ALA A 580 -7.40 -14.35 -17.49
C ALA A 580 -7.58 -14.17 -19.00
N GLY A 581 -6.68 -13.40 -19.64
CA GLY A 581 -6.67 -13.31 -21.09
C GLY A 581 -6.08 -14.56 -21.76
N PRO A 582 -6.35 -14.74 -23.06
CA PRO A 582 -5.99 -15.93 -23.82
C PRO A 582 -4.49 -16.05 -24.03
N VAL A 583 -4.04 -17.27 -24.31
CA VAL A 583 -2.67 -17.56 -24.73
C VAL A 583 -2.60 -17.61 -26.25
N LEU A 584 -1.74 -16.77 -26.83
CA LEU A 584 -1.41 -16.71 -28.24
C LEU A 584 -0.12 -17.50 -28.49
N THR A 585 -0.02 -18.27 -29.57
CA THR A 585 1.25 -18.91 -29.98
C THR A 585 1.74 -18.34 -31.30
N ILE A 586 2.99 -17.91 -31.35
CA ILE A 586 3.62 -17.40 -32.56
C ILE A 586 4.49 -18.49 -33.15
N GLN A 587 4.27 -18.79 -34.43
CA GLN A 587 4.95 -19.85 -35.18
C GLN A 587 5.76 -19.28 -36.33
N ASP A 588 6.85 -19.98 -36.69
CA ASP A 588 7.61 -19.65 -37.90
C ASP A 588 6.76 -19.86 -39.15
N CYS A 589 6.86 -18.92 -40.09
CA CYS A 589 6.49 -19.16 -41.47
C CYS A 589 7.48 -20.17 -42.07
N LYS A 590 7.22 -21.47 -41.91
CA LYS A 590 7.87 -22.45 -42.80
C LYS A 590 7.31 -22.24 -44.20
N ILE A 591 8.07 -21.55 -45.04
CA ILE A 591 7.88 -21.60 -46.49
C ILE A 591 8.04 -23.07 -46.87
N VAL A 592 6.93 -23.75 -47.15
CA VAL A 592 6.97 -25.04 -47.85
C VAL A 592 7.42 -24.71 -49.26
N SER A 593 8.73 -24.83 -49.51
CA SER A 593 9.26 -24.92 -50.86
C SER A 593 8.68 -26.18 -51.48
N VAL A 594 7.61 -26.04 -52.26
CA VAL A 594 7.14 -27.07 -53.17
C VAL A 594 8.24 -27.21 -54.22
N VAL A 595 9.12 -28.20 -54.02
CA VAL A 595 10.06 -28.61 -55.07
C VAL A 595 9.21 -29.35 -56.11
N SER A 596 9.03 -28.68 -57.24
CA SER A 596 8.44 -29.19 -58.48
C SER A 596 9.20 -30.38 -59.05
#